data_AF-W1I707-F1
#
_entry.id   AF-W1I707-F1
#
_cell.length_a   1.000
_cell.length_b   1.000
_cell.length_c   1.000
_cell.angle_alpha   90.00
_cell.angle_beta   90.00
_cell.angle_gamma   90.00
#
_symmetry.space_group_name_H-M   'P 1'
#
loop_
_entity.id
_entity.type
_entity.pdbx_description
1 polymer ?
#
loop_
_entity_poly.entity_id
_entity_poly.type
_entity_poly.pdbx_seq_one_letter_code
_entity_poly.pdbx_strand_id
1 'polypeptide(L)'
;MKIKEYAADRGISTSAVYQSIKAHKSKMESHIDYSVKPCELDDEAVRILDLARGLNAAPVLIDSELRAENERLKAELLETQKELTEALKTLVVAQNEAKGYLIENRDLQRQIELKSHSETEYVRTICGLYRKVKRER
;
A
#
# COMPACT_ATOMS: atom_id res chain seq x y z
N MET A 1 -37.59 29.34 12.36
CA MET A 1 -37.48 28.00 11.76
C MET A 1 -36.99 27.01 12.80
N LYS A 2 -37.53 25.78 12.88
CA LYS A 2 -37.08 24.80 13.88
C LYS A 2 -35.75 24.16 13.47
N ILE A 3 -34.93 23.76 14.46
CA ILE A 3 -33.66 23.05 14.21
C ILE A 3 -33.86 21.79 13.35
N LYS A 4 -34.96 21.06 13.56
CA LYS A 4 -35.29 19.86 12.77
C LYS A 4 -35.60 20.19 11.30
N GLU A 5 -36.29 21.30 11.06
CA GLU A 5 -36.63 21.77 9.71
C GLU A 5 -35.36 22.25 8.98
N TYR A 6 -34.55 23.07 9.66
CA TYR A 6 -33.25 23.50 9.14
C TYR A 6 -32.35 22.32 8.74
N ALA A 7 -32.30 21.29 9.58
CA ALA A 7 -31.52 20.07 9.33
C ALA A 7 -32.02 19.30 8.10
N ALA A 8 -33.35 19.14 7.97
CA ALA A 8 -33.98 18.45 6.85
C ALA A 8 -33.77 19.19 5.52
N ASP A 9 -34.00 20.51 5.50
CA ASP A 9 -33.86 21.35 4.31
C ASP A 9 -32.43 21.35 3.74
N ARG A 10 -31.44 21.09 4.60
CA ARG A 10 -30.02 21.16 4.25
C ARG A 10 -29.35 19.79 4.17
N GLY A 11 -30.09 18.71 4.37
CA GLY A 11 -29.60 17.34 4.29
C GLY A 11 -28.52 17.00 5.32
N ILE A 12 -28.59 17.59 6.51
CA ILE A 12 -27.62 17.38 7.59
C ILE A 12 -28.28 16.82 8.84
N SER A 13 -27.52 16.12 9.67
CA SER A 13 -28.05 15.58 10.93
C SER A 13 -28.32 16.72 11.93
N THR A 14 -29.38 16.58 12.73
CA THR A 14 -29.67 17.53 13.82
C THR A 14 -28.51 17.64 14.79
N SER A 15 -27.76 16.56 15.01
CA SER A 15 -26.56 16.53 15.85
C SER A 15 -25.45 17.45 15.31
N ALA A 16 -25.23 17.47 14.00
CA ALA A 16 -24.26 18.38 13.37
C ALA A 16 -24.68 19.86 13.55
N VAL A 17 -25.98 20.14 13.48
CA VAL A 17 -26.53 21.48 13.74
C VAL A 17 -26.24 21.91 15.19
N TYR A 18 -26.51 21.05 16.17
CA TYR A 18 -26.20 21.36 17.58
C TYR A 18 -24.70 21.54 17.85
N GLN A 19 -23.84 20.77 17.17
CA GLN A 19 -22.38 20.96 17.26
C GLN A 19 -21.96 22.34 16.71
N SER A 20 -22.54 22.76 15.58
CA SER A 20 -22.28 24.08 15.00
C SER A 20 -22.77 25.22 15.91
N ILE A 21 -23.97 25.08 16.48
CA ILE A 21 -24.51 26.01 17.48
C ILE A 21 -23.56 26.11 18.68
N LYS A 22 -23.05 24.98 19.18
CA LYS A 22 -22.09 24.95 20.30
C LYS A 22 -20.77 25.64 19.95
N ALA A 23 -20.25 25.42 18.73
CA ALA A 23 -19.02 26.03 18.25
C ALA A 23 -19.14 27.56 18.06
N HIS A 24 -20.36 28.06 17.84
CA HIS A 24 -20.65 29.48 17.65
C HIS A 24 -21.54 30.06 18.74
N LYS A 25 -21.52 29.46 19.95
CA LYS A 25 -22.44 29.79 21.06
C LYS A 25 -22.52 31.29 21.34
N SER A 26 -21.38 31.97 21.42
CA SER A 26 -21.33 33.42 21.73
C SER A 26 -22.03 34.31 20.70
N LYS A 27 -22.18 33.84 19.45
CA LYS A 27 -22.88 34.55 18.37
C LYS A 27 -24.31 34.06 18.16
N MET A 28 -24.69 32.94 18.78
CA MET A 28 -25.99 32.26 18.56
C MET A 28 -26.95 32.41 19.74
N GLU A 29 -26.45 32.70 20.94
CA GLU A 29 -27.22 32.63 22.19
C GLU A 29 -28.44 33.58 22.22
N SER A 30 -28.37 34.72 21.54
CA SER A 30 -29.48 35.68 21.39
C SER A 30 -30.43 35.38 20.22
N HIS A 31 -30.09 34.41 19.37
CA HIS A 31 -30.75 34.13 18.09
C HIS A 31 -31.44 32.76 18.07
N ILE A 32 -31.43 32.08 19.20
CA ILE A 32 -32.06 30.78 19.40
C ILE A 32 -33.03 30.92 20.56
N ASP A 33 -34.30 30.63 20.29
CA ASP A 33 -35.32 30.55 21.32
C ASP A 33 -35.30 29.16 21.98
N TYR A 34 -34.70 29.10 23.17
CA TYR A 34 -34.65 27.90 24.00
C TYR A 34 -35.93 27.67 24.84
N SER A 35 -36.86 28.63 24.86
CA SER A 35 -38.12 28.51 25.60
C SER A 35 -39.11 27.58 24.91
N VAL A 36 -38.95 27.38 23.59
CA VAL A 36 -39.77 26.50 22.76
C VAL A 36 -39.06 25.16 22.51
N LYS A 37 -39.82 24.05 22.52
CA LYS A 37 -39.32 22.72 22.13
C LYS A 37 -40.09 22.21 20.91
N PRO A 38 -39.44 21.95 19.75
CA PRO A 38 -38.00 22.11 19.48
C PRO A 38 -37.58 23.58 19.46
N CYS A 39 -36.32 23.86 19.82
CA CYS A 39 -35.79 25.23 19.79
C CYS A 39 -35.95 25.84 18.40
N GLU A 40 -36.26 27.14 18.37
CA GLU A 40 -36.45 27.88 17.13
C GLU A 40 -35.23 28.77 16.84
N LEU A 41 -34.87 28.81 15.57
CA LEU A 41 -33.82 29.63 15.00
C LEU A 41 -34.46 30.85 14.33
N ASP A 42 -33.96 32.04 14.62
CA ASP A 42 -34.28 33.23 13.85
C ASP A 42 -33.45 33.30 12.55
N ASP A 43 -33.70 34.31 11.71
CA ASP A 43 -33.02 34.46 10.42
C ASP A 43 -31.51 34.72 10.55
N GLU A 44 -31.05 35.28 11.67
CA GLU A 44 -29.63 35.53 11.90
C GLU A 44 -28.90 34.24 12.31
N ALA A 45 -29.51 33.41 13.17
CA ALA A 45 -29.00 32.09 13.49
C ALA A 45 -28.85 31.22 12.23
N VAL A 46 -29.85 31.28 11.33
CA VAL A 46 -29.81 30.57 10.05
C VAL A 46 -28.64 31.06 9.19
N ARG A 47 -28.46 32.38 9.08
CA ARG A 47 -27.34 32.96 8.32
C ARG A 47 -25.98 32.56 8.88
N ILE A 48 -25.81 32.58 10.20
CA ILE A 48 -24.55 32.18 10.84
C ILE A 48 -24.28 30.69 10.58
N LEU A 49 -25.28 29.82 10.66
CA LEU A 49 -25.13 28.39 10.37
C LEU A 49 -24.80 28.14 8.89
N ASP A 50 -25.45 28.84 7.96
CA ASP A 50 -25.17 28.74 6.53
C ASP A 50 -23.76 29.26 6.18
N LEU A 51 -23.33 30.36 6.81
CA LEU A 51 -21.97 30.88 6.67
C LEU A 51 -20.93 29.93 7.25
N ALA A 52 -21.20 29.36 8.43
CA ALA A 52 -20.34 28.35 9.04
C ALA A 52 -20.20 27.11 8.17
N ARG A 53 -21.26 26.73 7.44
CA ARG A 53 -21.22 25.65 6.44
C ARG A 53 -20.42 26.03 5.20
N GLY A 54 -20.55 27.26 4.70
CA GLY A 54 -19.78 27.76 3.56
C GLY A 54 -18.28 27.89 3.84
N LEU A 55 -17.92 28.26 5.08
CA LEU A 55 -16.52 28.35 5.54
C LEU A 55 -15.93 26.99 5.93
N ASN A 56 -16.74 26.06 6.42
CA ASN A 56 -16.32 24.71 6.84
C ASN A 56 -16.78 23.60 5.88
N ALA A 57 -16.86 23.87 4.57
CA ALA A 57 -17.12 22.85 3.54
C ALA A 57 -15.96 21.85 3.36
N ALA A 58 -15.22 21.53 4.43
CA ALA A 58 -14.43 20.32 4.56
C ALA A 58 -15.25 19.38 5.47
N PRO A 59 -15.66 18.19 5.00
CA PRO A 59 -16.62 17.35 5.71
C PRO A 59 -16.00 16.80 6.99
N VAL A 60 -16.35 17.39 8.14
CA VAL A 60 -16.04 16.81 9.47
C VAL A 60 -17.21 15.95 9.93
N LEU A 61 -17.51 14.92 9.16
CA LEU A 61 -18.26 13.75 9.62
C LEU A 61 -17.50 12.52 9.10
N ILE A 62 -16.27 12.35 9.58
CA ILE A 62 -15.64 11.03 9.51
C ILE A 62 -16.31 10.23 10.61
N ASP A 63 -17.25 9.39 10.19
CA ASP A 63 -17.96 8.44 11.02
C ASP A 63 -16.95 7.64 11.87
N SER A 64 -17.24 7.39 13.13
CA SER A 64 -16.33 6.63 14.01
C SER A 64 -16.04 5.24 13.44
N GLU A 65 -16.98 4.69 12.68
CA GLU A 65 -16.87 3.43 11.95
C GLU A 65 -15.84 3.53 10.82
N LEU A 66 -15.88 4.61 10.02
CA LEU A 66 -14.89 4.88 8.97
C LEU A 66 -13.47 5.05 9.53
N ARG A 67 -13.32 5.67 10.71
CA ARG A 67 -11.99 5.75 11.37
C ARG A 67 -11.51 4.38 11.82
N ALA A 68 -12.37 3.58 12.44
CA ALA A 68 -12.02 2.25 12.91
C ALA A 68 -11.64 1.33 11.73
N GLU A 69 -12.37 1.41 10.62
CA GLU A 69 -12.08 0.65 9.41
C GLU A 69 -10.76 1.12 8.76
N ASN A 70 -10.49 2.42 8.73
CA ASN A 70 -9.23 2.94 8.20
C ASN A 70 -8.03 2.46 9.04
N GLU A 71 -8.14 2.45 10.37
CA GLU A 71 -7.09 1.94 11.25
C GLU A 71 -6.90 0.42 11.09
N ARG A 72 -7.97 -0.35 10.90
CA ARG A 72 -7.87 -1.79 10.61
C ARG A 72 -7.16 -2.04 9.29
N LEU A 73 -7.54 -1.32 8.23
CA LEU A 73 -6.92 -1.43 6.91
C LEU A 73 -5.43 -1.04 6.92
N LYS A 74 -5.05 -0.02 7.71
CA LYS A 74 -3.64 0.33 7.91
C LYS A 74 -2.85 -0.78 8.61
N ALA A 75 -3.45 -1.44 9.60
CA ALA A 75 -2.82 -2.55 10.30
C ALA A 75 -2.61 -3.76 9.36
N GLU A 76 -3.63 -4.13 8.59
CA GLU A 76 -3.55 -5.20 7.58
C GLU A 76 -2.52 -4.85 6.48
N LEU A 77 -2.48 -3.60 6.04
CA LEU A 77 -1.47 -3.13 5.07
C LEU A 77 -0.05 -3.23 5.63
N LEU A 78 0.15 -2.92 6.91
CA LEU A 78 1.45 -3.02 7.55
C LEU A 78 1.92 -4.48 7.69
N GLU A 79 0.99 -5.38 8.01
CA GLU A 79 1.28 -6.82 8.14
C GLU A 79 1.66 -7.42 6.77
N THR A 80 0.86 -7.16 5.74
CA THR A 80 1.16 -7.59 4.37
C THR A 80 2.47 -7.01 3.83
N GLN A 81 2.82 -5.77 4.19
CA GLN A 81 4.12 -5.18 3.85
C GLN A 81 5.30 -5.91 4.52
N LYS A 82 5.13 -6.39 5.77
CA LYS A 82 6.16 -7.17 6.46
C LYS A 82 6.35 -8.53 5.79
N GLU A 83 5.27 -9.23 5.50
CA GLU A 83 5.32 -10.52 4.78
C GLU A 83 5.99 -10.38 3.42
N LEU A 84 5.63 -9.33 2.66
CA LEU A 84 6.25 -9.05 1.37
C LEU A 84 7.75 -8.77 1.50
N THR A 85 8.16 -8.03 2.53
CA THR A 85 9.57 -7.72 2.79
C THR A 85 10.37 -8.99 3.13
N GLU A 86 9.80 -9.90 3.92
CA GLU A 86 10.43 -11.18 4.23
C GLU A 86 10.53 -12.08 3.00
N ALA A 87 9.47 -12.18 2.20
CA ALA A 87 9.48 -12.93 0.95
C ALA A 87 10.55 -12.41 -0.02
N LEU A 88 10.70 -11.08 -0.14
CA LEU A 88 11.72 -10.47 -0.98
C LEU A 88 13.15 -10.80 -0.50
N LYS A 89 13.40 -10.81 0.82
CA LYS A 89 14.71 -11.21 1.37
C LYS A 89 15.05 -12.64 0.98
N THR A 90 14.11 -13.56 1.14
CA THR A 90 14.30 -14.97 0.75
C THR A 90 14.55 -15.11 -0.75
N LEU A 91 13.83 -14.35 -1.58
CA LEU A 91 13.97 -14.38 -3.02
C LEU A 91 15.35 -13.87 -3.48
N VAL A 92 15.88 -12.83 -2.84
CA VAL A 92 17.24 -12.34 -3.10
C VAL A 92 18.31 -13.39 -2.77
N VAL A 93 18.16 -14.10 -1.65
CA VAL A 93 19.08 -15.19 -1.28
C VAL A 93 19.04 -16.30 -2.32
N ALA A 94 17.85 -16.80 -2.67
CA ALA A 94 17.67 -17.84 -3.69
C ALA A 94 18.22 -17.41 -5.06
N GLN A 95 18.05 -16.14 -5.45
CA GLN A 95 18.59 -15.60 -6.69
C GLN A 95 20.12 -15.61 -6.70
N ASN A 96 20.76 -15.28 -5.57
CA ASN A 96 22.22 -15.30 -5.46
C ASN A 96 22.77 -16.72 -5.49
N GLU A 97 22.12 -17.67 -4.83
CA GLU A 97 22.47 -19.10 -4.91
C GLU A 97 22.35 -19.62 -6.34
N ALA A 98 21.24 -19.33 -7.04
CA ALA A 98 21.05 -19.71 -8.43
C ALA A 98 22.14 -19.16 -9.36
N LYS A 99 22.58 -17.92 -9.14
CA LYS A 99 23.72 -17.34 -9.87
C LYS A 99 25.02 -18.08 -9.58
N GLY A 100 25.25 -18.47 -8.33
CA GLY A 100 26.40 -19.30 -7.93
C GLY A 100 26.43 -20.62 -8.70
N TYR A 101 25.32 -21.36 -8.70
CA TYR A 101 25.20 -22.61 -9.43
C TYR A 101 25.43 -22.45 -10.94
N LEU A 102 24.96 -21.37 -11.55
CA LEU A 102 25.19 -21.10 -12.97
C LEU A 102 26.67 -20.89 -13.30
N ILE A 103 27.41 -20.22 -12.42
CA ILE A 103 28.85 -20.01 -12.58
C ILE A 103 29.58 -21.34 -12.46
N GLU A 104 29.31 -22.12 -11.41
CA GLU A 104 29.93 -23.43 -11.20
C GLU A 104 29.66 -24.38 -12.36
N ASN A 105 28.44 -24.40 -12.88
CA ASN A 105 28.06 -25.26 -14.00
C ASN A 105 28.80 -24.88 -15.28
N ARG A 106 29.00 -23.57 -15.52
CA ARG A 106 29.79 -23.07 -16.65
C ARG A 106 31.26 -23.48 -16.52
N ASP A 107 31.84 -23.42 -15.32
CA ASP A 107 33.22 -23.82 -15.07
C ASP A 107 33.39 -25.34 -15.24
N LEU A 108 32.43 -26.14 -14.78
CA LEU A 108 32.41 -27.59 -14.99
C LEU A 108 32.32 -27.96 -16.47
N GLN A 109 31.45 -27.29 -17.24
CA GLN A 109 31.36 -27.49 -18.69
C GLN A 109 32.70 -27.20 -19.37
N ARG A 110 33.37 -26.11 -18.99
CA ARG A 110 34.69 -25.75 -19.53
C ARG A 110 35.75 -26.81 -19.20
N GLN A 111 35.74 -27.37 -17.99
CA GLN A 111 36.64 -28.44 -17.61
C GLN A 111 36.39 -29.73 -18.42
N ILE A 112 35.12 -30.07 -18.66
CA ILE A 112 34.73 -31.22 -19.49
C ILE A 112 35.24 -31.03 -20.92
N GLU A 113 35.06 -29.85 -21.51
CA GLU A 113 35.55 -29.53 -22.87
C GLU A 113 37.08 -29.67 -22.96
N LEU A 114 37.81 -29.13 -21.99
CA LEU A 114 39.27 -29.22 -21.94
C LEU A 114 39.76 -30.67 -21.83
N LYS A 115 39.13 -31.49 -20.97
CA LYS A 115 39.46 -32.91 -20.85
C LYS A 115 39.16 -33.67 -22.14
N SER A 116 38.00 -33.45 -22.74
CA SER A 116 37.62 -34.09 -24.01
C SER A 116 38.59 -33.74 -25.15
N HIS A 117 39.04 -32.49 -25.20
CA HIS A 117 40.06 -32.06 -26.17
C HIS A 117 41.40 -32.77 -25.95
N SER A 118 41.88 -32.81 -24.71
CA SER A 118 43.10 -33.50 -24.31
C SER A 118 43.05 -35.00 -24.65
N GLU A 119 41.93 -35.67 -24.38
CA GLU A 119 41.75 -37.09 -24.72
C GLU A 119 41.81 -37.32 -26.23
N THR A 120 41.19 -36.42 -27.01
CA THR A 120 41.21 -36.49 -28.48
C THR A 120 42.64 -36.34 -29.04
N GLU A 121 43.43 -35.42 -28.50
CA GLU A 121 44.84 -35.26 -28.87
C GLU A 121 45.69 -36.47 -28.48
N TYR A 122 45.45 -37.03 -27.29
CA TYR A 122 46.13 -38.23 -26.83
C TYR A 122 45.86 -39.42 -27.77
N VAL A 123 44.58 -39.66 -28.12
CA VAL A 123 44.18 -40.70 -29.08
C VAL A 123 44.83 -40.47 -30.45
N ARG A 124 44.82 -39.24 -30.98
CA ARG A 124 45.51 -38.91 -32.24
C ARG A 124 46.99 -39.26 -32.19
N THR A 125 47.65 -38.92 -31.09
CA THR A 125 49.08 -39.18 -30.87
C THR A 125 49.37 -40.67 -30.88
N ILE A 126 48.62 -41.46 -30.11
CA ILE A 126 48.78 -42.94 -30.10
C ILE A 126 48.53 -43.54 -31.48
N CYS A 127 47.44 -43.16 -32.16
CA CYS A 127 47.15 -43.67 -33.50
C CYS A 127 48.22 -43.28 -34.53
N GLY A 128 48.85 -42.10 -34.38
CA GLY A 128 49.96 -41.65 -35.21
C GLY A 128 51.22 -42.48 -34.98
N LEU A 129 51.57 -42.74 -33.72
CA LEU A 129 52.71 -43.59 -33.33
C LEU A 129 52.53 -45.03 -33.83
N TYR A 130 51.35 -45.63 -33.61
CA TYR A 130 51.04 -46.98 -34.10
C TYR A 130 51.20 -47.09 -35.62
N ARG A 131 50.72 -46.09 -36.37
CA ARG A 131 50.88 -46.05 -37.83
C ARG A 131 52.34 -45.97 -38.28
N LYS A 132 53.20 -45.25 -37.55
CA LYS A 132 54.64 -45.20 -37.86
C LYS A 132 55.30 -46.56 -37.65
N VAL A 133 55.10 -47.17 -36.48
CA VAL A 133 55.69 -48.48 -36.14
C VAL A 133 55.25 -49.57 -37.13
N LYS A 134 53.99 -49.55 -37.58
CA LYS A 134 53.48 -50.53 -38.56
C LYS A 134 54.10 -50.40 -39.95
N ARG A 135 54.60 -49.22 -40.35
CA ARG A 135 55.24 -49.01 -41.67
C ARG A 135 56.71 -49.40 -41.69
N GLU A 136 57.35 -49.49 -40.54
CA GLU A 136 58.78 -49.84 -40.38
C GLU A 136 59.00 -51.36 -40.19
N ARG A 137 57.93 -52.15 -40.18
CA ARG A 137 57.93 -53.62 -40.18
C ARG A 137 57.41 -54.14 -41.50
#